data_AF-A0A935PXS1-F1
#
_entry.id   AF-A0A935PXS1-F1
#
_cell.length_a   1.000
_cell.length_b   1.000
_cell.length_c   1.000
_cell.angle_alpha   90.00
_cell.angle_beta   90.00
_cell.angle_gamma   90.00
#
_symmetry.space_group_name_H-M   'P 1'
#
loop_
_entity.id
_entity.type
_entity.pdbx_description
1 polymer ?
#
loop_
_entity_poly.entity_id
_entity_poly.type
_entity_poly.pdbx_seq_one_letter_code
_entity_poly.pdbx_strand_id
1 'polypeptide(L)'
;MAHEHDSGSWTRTRNGECNMTDISKQLSDWVKTMGSLDMTKGSEQLLNALAGLKLPGVNVDALVASQRDNLEALSASNRAAMEGVKAVAEWQVKILQETVQELTSAIGGLAKAGSPQEMVAAETDLAKKAFETAVSKMRELAEIVTKANQQATDAIVNRIPASLDEIKEVLKLPPGG
;
A
#
# COMPACT_ATOMS: atom_id res chain seq x y z
N MET A 1 -42.11 -34.23 -9.27
CA MET A 1 -40.89 -34.92 -9.75
C MET A 1 -40.24 -33.96 -10.74
N ALA A 2 -39.30 -33.12 -10.28
CA ALA A 2 -37.85 -33.38 -10.15
C ALA A 2 -37.12 -32.80 -11.39
N HIS A 3 -36.03 -32.03 -11.36
CA HIS A 3 -35.10 -31.55 -10.33
C HIS A 3 -34.36 -30.29 -10.88
N GLU A 4 -33.82 -29.47 -9.97
CA GLU A 4 -32.87 -28.36 -10.19
C GLU A 4 -31.67 -28.69 -11.08
N HIS A 5 -31.10 -27.65 -11.73
CA HIS A 5 -29.67 -27.33 -11.57
C HIS A 5 -29.43 -25.84 -11.87
N ASP A 6 -29.26 -25.08 -10.79
CA ASP A 6 -28.72 -23.72 -10.75
C ASP A 6 -27.18 -23.79 -10.83
N SER A 7 -26.55 -23.06 -11.76
CA SER A 7 -25.15 -22.65 -11.65
C SER A 7 -24.80 -21.61 -12.71
N GLY A 8 -24.47 -20.40 -12.25
CA GLY A 8 -23.76 -19.41 -13.06
C GLY A 8 -24.45 -18.08 -13.25
N SER A 9 -24.98 -17.48 -12.18
CA SER A 9 -25.29 -16.04 -12.12
C SER A 9 -24.00 -15.21 -12.25
N TRP A 10 -23.50 -15.06 -13.47
CA TRP A 10 -22.56 -14.00 -13.83
C TRP A 10 -23.36 -12.71 -14.05
N THR A 11 -23.58 -11.94 -12.99
CA THR A 11 -23.99 -10.54 -13.12
C THR A 11 -22.83 -9.77 -13.74
N ARG A 12 -22.87 -9.69 -15.07
CA ARG A 12 -22.05 -8.80 -15.89
C ARG A 12 -22.25 -7.36 -15.42
N THR A 13 -21.34 -6.81 -14.63
CA THR A 13 -21.21 -5.36 -14.49
C THR A 13 -20.76 -4.81 -15.85
N ARG A 14 -21.67 -4.10 -16.52
CA ARG A 14 -21.28 -3.19 -17.60
C ARG A 14 -20.50 -2.03 -16.97
N ASN A 15 -19.49 -1.56 -17.68
CA ASN A 15 -18.58 -0.44 -17.37
C ASN A 15 -17.42 -0.80 -16.44
N GLY A 16 -16.37 -1.34 -17.05
CA GLY A 16 -15.00 -1.27 -16.54
C GLY A 16 -14.37 0.11 -16.78
N GLU A 17 -15.11 1.19 -16.55
CA GLU A 17 -14.53 2.53 -16.54
C GLU A 17 -13.87 2.74 -15.18
N CYS A 18 -12.54 2.75 -15.17
CA CYS A 18 -11.78 3.17 -14.01
C CYS A 18 -11.97 4.69 -13.86
N ASN A 19 -13.06 5.10 -13.22
CA ASN A 19 -13.39 6.50 -13.05
C ASN A 19 -12.41 7.15 -12.04
N MET A 20 -11.61 8.09 -12.52
CA MET A 20 -10.60 8.78 -11.71
C MET A 20 -11.20 9.57 -10.53
N THR A 21 -12.47 9.99 -10.65
CA THR A 21 -13.21 10.61 -9.55
C THR A 21 -13.62 9.60 -8.47
N ASP A 22 -13.85 8.33 -8.81
CA ASP A 22 -14.12 7.28 -7.83
C ASP A 22 -12.85 6.84 -7.09
N ILE A 23 -11.71 6.74 -7.79
CA ILE A 23 -10.42 6.43 -7.14
C ILE A 23 -10.04 7.54 -6.15
N SER A 24 -10.15 8.82 -6.54
CA SER A 24 -9.82 9.93 -5.65
C SER A 24 -10.74 9.99 -4.43
N LYS A 25 -12.04 9.71 -4.60
CA LYS A 25 -12.98 9.60 -3.50
C LYS A 25 -12.65 8.42 -2.60
N GLN A 26 -12.39 7.24 -3.17
CA GLN A 26 -12.02 6.04 -2.42
C GLN A 26 -10.71 6.24 -1.64
N LEU A 27 -9.72 6.92 -2.22
CA LEU A 27 -8.47 7.28 -1.56
C LEU A 27 -8.71 8.31 -0.44
N SER A 28 -9.53 9.34 -0.69
CA SER A 28 -9.88 10.35 0.31
C SER A 28 -10.63 9.76 1.50
N ASP A 29 -11.61 8.91 1.21
CA ASP A 29 -12.40 8.21 2.22
C ASP A 29 -11.51 7.24 3.00
N TRP A 30 -10.65 6.47 2.34
CA TRP A 30 -9.67 5.61 3.01
C TRP A 30 -8.69 6.39 3.90
N VAL A 31 -8.15 7.53 3.43
CA VAL A 31 -7.28 8.41 4.23
C VAL A 31 -8.03 8.98 5.43
N LYS A 32 -9.27 9.44 5.26
CA LYS A 32 -10.10 9.93 6.37
C LYS A 32 -10.39 8.84 7.38
N THR A 33 -10.77 7.65 6.92
CA THR A 33 -11.07 6.52 7.80
C THR A 33 -9.83 6.10 8.57
N MET A 34 -8.68 5.92 7.91
CA MET A 34 -7.41 5.59 8.57
C MET A 34 -6.94 6.70 9.51
N GLY A 35 -7.10 7.96 9.13
CA GLY A 35 -6.73 9.12 9.95
C GLY A 35 -7.67 9.39 11.13
N SER A 36 -8.93 8.93 11.05
CA SER A 36 -9.92 9.04 12.13
C SER A 36 -9.79 7.98 13.21
N LEU A 37 -9.08 6.88 12.91
CA LEU A 37 -8.68 5.90 13.91
C LEU A 37 -7.54 6.51 14.72
N ASP A 38 -7.89 7.10 15.86
CA ASP A 38 -6.91 7.51 16.86
C ASP A 38 -6.28 6.23 17.47
N MET A 39 -5.30 5.68 16.76
CA MET A 39 -4.58 4.48 17.16
C MET A 39 -3.92 4.65 18.52
N THR A 40 -3.59 5.89 18.92
CA THR A 40 -2.95 6.18 20.20
C THR A 40 -3.89 5.87 21.36
N LYS A 41 -5.16 6.30 21.29
CA LYS A 41 -6.16 5.99 22.33
C LYS A 41 -6.43 4.50 22.46
N GLY A 42 -6.57 3.79 21.34
CA GLY A 42 -6.79 2.34 21.35
C GLY A 42 -5.61 1.59 21.97
N SER A 43 -4.39 2.01 21.62
CA SER A 43 -3.15 1.42 22.14
C SER A 43 -2.96 1.68 23.63
N GLU A 44 -3.25 2.89 24.12
CA GLU A 44 -3.15 3.22 25.54
C GLU A 44 -4.16 2.46 26.39
N GLN A 45 -5.40 2.34 25.93
CA GLN A 45 -6.42 1.56 26.63
C GLN A 45 -6.04 0.08 26.72
N LEU A 46 -5.50 -0.49 25.64
CA LEU A 46 -4.99 -1.87 25.63
C LEU A 46 -3.85 -2.05 26.63
N LEU A 47 -2.84 -1.17 26.62
CA LEU A 47 -1.70 -1.25 27.53
C LEU A 47 -2.12 -1.09 29.00
N ASN A 48 -3.04 -0.17 29.29
CA ASN A 48 -3.59 0.02 30.63
C ASN A 48 -4.39 -1.21 31.10
N ALA A 49 -5.19 -1.81 30.20
CA ALA A 49 -5.92 -3.03 30.51
C ALA A 49 -4.97 -4.19 30.85
N LEU A 50 -3.89 -4.35 30.09
CA LEU A 50 -2.85 -5.36 30.35
C LEU A 50 -2.11 -5.10 31.66
N ALA A 51 -1.75 -3.85 31.96
CA ALA A 51 -1.10 -3.46 33.20
C ALA A 51 -1.98 -3.73 34.44
N GLY A 52 -3.30 -3.66 34.28
CA GLY A 52 -4.28 -3.97 35.33
C GLY A 52 -4.46 -5.47 35.61
N LEU A 53 -3.96 -6.36 34.75
CA LEU A 53 -4.09 -7.80 34.94
C LEU A 53 -3.19 -8.28 36.08
N LYS A 54 -3.71 -9.19 36.91
CA LYS A 54 -2.93 -9.91 37.91
C LYS A 54 -2.94 -11.39 37.58
N LEU A 55 -1.91 -11.84 36.88
CA LEU A 55 -1.77 -13.23 36.46
C LEU A 55 -0.61 -13.90 37.23
N PRO A 56 -0.88 -14.93 38.05
CA PRO A 56 0.16 -15.72 38.69
C PRO A 56 1.12 -16.32 37.65
N GLY A 57 2.42 -16.31 37.93
CA GLY A 57 3.42 -16.83 36.99
C GLY A 57 3.73 -15.93 35.80
N VAL A 58 3.11 -14.75 35.68
CA VAL A 58 3.38 -13.77 34.62
C VAL A 58 4.02 -12.50 35.20
N ASN A 59 5.01 -11.96 34.49
CA ASN A 59 5.54 -10.63 34.68
C ASN A 59 4.75 -9.65 33.81
N VAL A 60 3.82 -8.94 34.44
CA VAL A 60 2.91 -8.02 33.76
C VAL A 60 3.66 -6.81 33.19
N ASP A 61 4.71 -6.35 33.84
CA ASP A 61 5.52 -5.23 33.35
C ASP A 61 6.26 -5.62 32.06
N ALA A 62 6.85 -6.83 32.02
CA ALA A 62 7.46 -7.37 30.81
C ALA A 62 6.42 -7.61 29.69
N LEU A 63 5.22 -8.05 30.03
CA LEU A 63 4.13 -8.22 29.06
C LEU A 63 3.71 -6.88 28.45
N VAL A 64 3.53 -5.85 29.28
CA VAL A 64 3.17 -4.50 28.83
C VAL A 64 4.27 -3.91 27.96
N ALA A 65 5.55 -4.09 28.33
CA ALA A 65 6.68 -3.68 27.51
C ALA A 65 6.68 -4.38 26.14
N SER A 66 6.54 -5.71 26.12
CA SER A 66 6.43 -6.49 24.88
C SER A 66 5.30 -6.00 23.97
N GLN A 67 4.11 -5.75 24.53
CA GLN A 67 2.98 -5.25 23.75
C GLN A 67 3.18 -3.80 23.27
N ARG A 68 3.86 -2.96 24.04
CA ARG A 68 4.23 -1.60 23.59
C ARG A 68 5.12 -1.68 22.34
N ASP A 69 6.14 -2.52 22.38
CA ASP A 69 7.05 -2.70 21.25
C ASP A 69 6.35 -3.33 20.04
N ASN A 70 5.35 -4.20 20.24
CA ASN A 70 4.50 -4.71 19.14
C ASN A 70 3.64 -3.59 18.52
N LEU A 71 3.08 -2.70 19.34
CA LEU A 71 2.30 -1.56 18.87
C LEU A 71 3.17 -0.55 18.11
N GLU A 72 4.43 -0.37 18.52
CA GLU A 72 5.39 0.45 17.77
C GLU A 72 5.71 -0.15 16.40
N ALA A 73 5.91 -1.47 16.31
CA ALA A 73 6.10 -2.16 15.03
C ALA A 73 4.87 -2.05 14.11
N LEU A 74 3.65 -2.19 14.66
CA LEU A 74 2.41 -1.95 13.91
C LEU A 74 2.30 -0.50 13.43
N SER A 75 2.70 0.46 14.26
CA SER A 75 2.74 1.88 13.89
C SER A 75 3.72 2.14 12.75
N ALA A 76 4.92 1.55 12.81
CA ALA A 76 5.93 1.65 11.77
C ALA A 76 5.43 1.01 10.46
N SER A 77 4.77 -0.15 10.52
CA SER A 77 4.14 -0.78 9.36
C SER A 77 3.09 0.12 8.71
N ASN A 78 2.21 0.71 9.50
CA ASN A 78 1.19 1.63 9.00
C ASN A 78 1.80 2.90 8.38
N ARG A 79 2.88 3.43 8.97
CA ARG A 79 3.61 4.56 8.40
C ARG A 79 4.19 4.22 7.03
N ALA A 80 4.84 3.06 6.88
CA ALA A 80 5.37 2.61 5.59
C ALA A 80 4.27 2.47 4.52
N ALA A 81 3.11 1.92 4.90
CA ALA A 81 1.96 1.83 4.00
C ALA A 81 1.45 3.22 3.56
N MET A 82 1.34 4.18 4.50
CA MET A 82 0.93 5.56 4.18
C MET A 82 1.96 6.29 3.31
N GLU A 83 3.24 6.11 3.56
CA GLU A 83 4.32 6.63 2.72
C GLU A 83 4.24 6.07 1.30
N GLY A 84 3.92 4.77 1.15
CA GLY A 84 3.64 4.15 -0.14
C GLY A 84 2.48 4.80 -0.88
N VAL A 85 1.35 5.03 -0.19
CA VAL A 85 0.18 5.71 -0.79
C VAL A 85 0.53 7.13 -1.22
N LYS A 86 1.27 7.88 -0.39
CA LYS A 86 1.76 9.21 -0.74
C LYS A 86 2.65 9.17 -1.99
N ALA A 87 3.59 8.23 -2.05
CA ALA A 87 4.49 8.07 -3.19
C ALA A 87 3.72 7.72 -4.48
N VAL A 88 2.66 6.89 -4.41
CA VAL A 88 1.78 6.61 -5.55
C VAL A 88 1.05 7.88 -6.02
N ALA A 89 0.56 8.71 -5.10
CA ALA A 89 -0.10 9.97 -5.45
C ALA A 89 0.88 10.95 -6.13
N GLU A 90 2.10 11.06 -5.60
CA GLU A 90 3.17 11.86 -6.22
C GLU A 90 3.54 11.33 -7.62
N TRP A 91 3.60 10.01 -7.78
CA TRP A 91 3.81 9.37 -9.07
C TRP A 91 2.69 9.71 -10.07
N GLN A 92 1.41 9.69 -9.67
CA GLN A 92 0.30 10.08 -10.55
C GLN A 92 0.43 11.52 -11.07
N VAL A 93 0.82 12.46 -10.19
CA VAL A 93 1.04 13.87 -10.58
C VAL A 93 2.21 13.99 -11.56
N LYS A 94 3.31 13.29 -11.30
CA LYS A 94 4.48 13.24 -12.19
C LYS A 94 4.09 12.75 -13.58
N ILE A 95 3.36 11.64 -13.69
CA ILE A 95 2.92 11.10 -14.98
C ILE A 95 2.02 12.07 -15.72
N LEU A 96 1.10 12.75 -15.04
CA LEU A 96 0.23 13.74 -15.67
C LEU A 96 1.04 14.90 -16.28
N GLN A 97 2.01 15.42 -15.54
CA GLN A 97 2.88 16.51 -16.02
C GLN A 97 3.71 16.08 -17.24
N GLU A 98 4.31 14.88 -17.19
CA GLU A 98 5.08 14.31 -18.30
C GLU A 98 4.18 14.07 -19.53
N THR A 99 2.97 13.55 -19.35
CA THR A 99 2.03 13.28 -20.45
C THR A 99 1.62 14.57 -21.17
N VAL A 100 1.35 15.66 -20.45
CA VAL A 100 1.01 16.96 -21.06
C VAL A 100 2.19 17.52 -21.87
N GLN A 101 3.41 17.38 -21.37
CA GLN A 101 4.62 17.78 -22.10
C GLN A 101 4.84 16.92 -23.36
N GLU A 102 4.66 15.61 -23.26
CA GLU A 102 4.78 14.69 -24.39
C GLU A 102 3.73 14.99 -25.47
N LEU A 103 2.47 15.23 -25.09
CA LEU A 103 1.41 15.59 -26.03
C LEU A 103 1.71 16.91 -26.75
N THR A 104 2.14 17.94 -26.02
CA THR A 104 2.53 19.24 -26.59
C THR A 104 3.67 19.08 -27.60
N SER A 105 4.65 18.23 -27.27
CA SER A 105 5.79 17.93 -28.13
C SER A 105 5.38 17.15 -29.39
N ALA A 106 4.49 16.17 -29.26
CA ALA A 106 3.99 15.37 -30.37
C ALA A 106 3.20 16.22 -31.38
N ILE A 107 2.31 17.10 -30.90
CA ILE A 107 1.57 18.05 -31.75
C ILE A 107 2.53 18.98 -32.50
N GLY A 108 3.56 19.50 -31.82
CA GLY A 108 4.58 20.34 -32.44
C GLY A 108 5.48 19.61 -33.45
N GLY A 109 5.64 18.29 -33.30
CA GLY A 109 6.39 17.43 -34.24
C GLY A 109 5.59 17.11 -35.51
N LEU A 110 4.31 16.76 -35.36
CA LEU A 110 3.39 16.49 -36.47
C LEU A 110 3.21 17.71 -37.38
N ALA A 111 3.15 18.91 -36.81
CA ALA A 111 3.06 20.17 -37.57
C ALA A 111 4.30 20.46 -38.46
N LYS A 112 5.40 19.70 -38.29
CA LYS A 112 6.65 19.85 -39.05
C LYS A 112 6.86 18.76 -40.11
N ALA A 113 6.01 17.73 -40.19
CA ALA A 113 6.14 16.68 -41.19
C ALA A 113 5.64 17.17 -42.55
N GLY A 114 6.49 17.14 -43.58
CA GLY A 114 6.21 17.73 -44.90
C GLY A 114 5.63 16.76 -45.93
N SER A 115 5.69 15.45 -45.67
CA SER A 115 5.24 14.41 -46.59
C SER A 115 4.56 13.22 -45.90
N PRO A 116 3.70 12.44 -46.60
CA PRO A 116 3.02 11.28 -46.03
C PRO A 116 3.96 10.20 -45.46
N GLN A 117 5.12 9.98 -46.08
CA GLN A 117 6.12 9.02 -45.60
C GLN A 117 6.78 9.48 -44.29
N GLU A 118 7.06 10.78 -44.14
CA GLU A 118 7.58 11.35 -42.90
C GLU A 118 6.54 11.31 -41.76
N MET A 119 5.25 11.45 -42.10
CA MET A 119 4.17 11.27 -41.12
C MET A 119 4.11 9.84 -40.57
N VAL A 120 4.19 8.82 -41.43
CA VAL A 120 4.15 7.40 -41.01
C VAL A 120 5.37 7.03 -40.15
N ALA A 121 6.55 7.55 -40.50
CA ALA A 121 7.76 7.37 -39.69
C ALA A 121 7.62 8.05 -38.32
N ALA A 122 7.12 9.28 -38.28
CA ALA A 122 6.87 10.02 -37.04
C ALA A 122 5.84 9.33 -36.13
N GLU A 123 4.79 8.74 -36.69
CA GLU A 123 3.82 7.93 -35.93
C GLU A 123 4.44 6.69 -35.31
N THR A 124 5.30 5.99 -36.06
CA THR A 124 5.97 4.76 -35.59
C THR A 124 6.95 5.07 -34.45
N ASP A 125 7.75 6.13 -34.59
CA ASP A 125 8.68 6.56 -33.54
C ASP A 125 7.94 7.05 -32.29
N LEU A 126 6.82 7.77 -32.47
CA LEU A 126 5.96 8.19 -31.37
C LEU A 126 5.36 6.98 -30.62
N ALA A 127 4.87 5.97 -31.34
CA ALA A 127 4.34 4.75 -30.76
C ALA A 127 5.40 3.97 -29.97
N LYS A 128 6.61 3.83 -30.52
CA LYS A 128 7.73 3.17 -29.84
C LYS A 128 8.11 3.91 -28.56
N LYS A 129 8.25 5.23 -28.62
CA LYS A 129 8.57 6.06 -27.47
C LYS A 129 7.49 5.98 -26.39
N ALA A 130 6.21 6.05 -26.77
CA ALA A 130 5.10 5.92 -25.84
C ALA A 130 5.11 4.57 -25.11
N PHE A 131 5.43 3.47 -25.81
CA PHE A 131 5.56 2.15 -25.21
C PHE A 131 6.73 2.07 -24.22
N GLU A 132 7.91 2.57 -24.60
CA GLU A 132 9.09 2.61 -23.72
C GLU A 132 8.82 3.44 -22.45
N THR A 133 8.19 4.61 -22.60
CA THR A 133 7.74 5.43 -21.48
C THR A 133 6.78 4.64 -20.58
N ALA A 134 5.70 4.08 -21.13
CA ALA A 134 4.71 3.33 -20.34
C ALA A 134 5.33 2.19 -19.53
N VAL A 135 6.22 1.40 -20.13
CA VAL A 135 6.93 0.32 -19.43
C VAL A 135 7.81 0.86 -18.30
N SER A 136 8.52 1.97 -18.53
CA SER A 136 9.31 2.62 -17.47
C SER A 136 8.43 3.06 -16.30
N LYS A 137 7.28 3.68 -16.59
CA LYS A 137 6.38 4.19 -15.54
C LYS A 137 5.72 3.08 -14.74
N MET A 138 5.36 1.97 -15.38
CA MET A 138 4.87 0.77 -14.68
C MET A 138 5.92 0.16 -13.77
N ARG A 139 7.21 0.16 -14.16
CA ARG A 139 8.31 -0.28 -13.29
C ARG A 139 8.48 0.64 -12.09
N GLU A 140 8.48 1.96 -12.29
CA GLU A 140 8.53 2.95 -11.19
C GLU A 140 7.39 2.72 -10.18
N LEU A 141 6.16 2.51 -10.67
CA LEU A 141 5.01 2.21 -9.80
C LEU A 141 5.18 0.90 -9.04
N ALA A 142 5.62 -0.16 -9.72
CA ALA A 142 5.86 -1.46 -9.10
C ALA A 142 6.91 -1.36 -7.98
N GLU A 143 8.00 -0.62 -8.21
CA GLU A 143 9.04 -0.38 -7.19
C GLU A 143 8.49 0.35 -5.97
N ILE A 144 7.66 1.39 -6.15
CA ILE A 144 7.02 2.11 -5.05
C ILE A 144 6.17 1.15 -4.19
N VAL A 145 5.31 0.36 -4.84
CA VAL A 145 4.40 -0.57 -4.15
C VAL A 145 5.18 -1.69 -3.46
N THR A 146 6.14 -2.30 -4.14
CA THR A 146 6.98 -3.37 -3.58
C THR A 146 7.75 -2.87 -2.37
N LYS A 147 8.35 -1.68 -2.44
CA LYS A 147 9.11 -1.09 -1.34
C LYS A 147 8.21 -0.82 -0.13
N ALA A 148 7.04 -0.22 -0.33
CA ALA A 148 6.10 0.03 0.76
C ALA A 148 5.65 -1.27 1.46
N ASN A 149 5.36 -2.31 0.68
CA ASN A 149 5.00 -3.63 1.21
C ASN A 149 6.15 -4.30 1.96
N GLN A 150 7.38 -4.23 1.44
CA GLN A 150 8.56 -4.75 2.13
C GLN A 150 8.78 -4.04 3.46
N GLN A 151 8.81 -2.71 3.46
CA GLN A 151 9.01 -1.93 4.69
C GLN A 151 7.93 -2.19 5.75
N ALA A 152 6.67 -2.32 5.31
CA ALA A 152 5.56 -2.66 6.21
C ALA A 152 5.72 -4.07 6.79
N THR A 153 6.09 -5.05 5.95
CA THR A 153 6.30 -6.45 6.37
C THR A 153 7.49 -6.58 7.30
N ASP A 154 8.61 -5.94 6.97
CA ASP A 154 9.85 -5.99 7.73
C ASP A 154 9.64 -5.43 9.14
N ALA A 155 8.86 -4.35 9.29
CA ALA A 155 8.52 -3.81 10.60
C ALA A 155 7.89 -4.85 11.54
N ILE A 156 7.05 -5.75 11.00
CA ILE A 156 6.39 -6.81 11.77
C ILE A 156 7.31 -8.02 11.94
N VAL A 157 7.92 -8.50 10.86
CA VAL A 157 8.76 -9.72 10.87
C VAL A 157 9.98 -9.55 11.79
N ASN A 158 10.55 -8.35 11.84
CA ASN A 158 11.70 -8.07 12.71
C ASN A 158 11.36 -8.14 14.20
N ARG A 159 10.08 -8.09 14.60
CA ARG A 159 9.69 -8.32 16.00
C ARG A 159 9.71 -9.78 16.41
N ILE A 160 9.57 -10.73 15.48
CA ILE A 160 9.42 -12.15 15.81
C ILE A 160 10.55 -12.66 16.71
N PRO A 161 11.85 -12.41 16.43
CA PRO A 161 12.92 -12.88 17.32
C PRO A 161 12.85 -12.26 18.72
N ALA A 162 12.62 -10.94 18.80
CA ALA A 162 12.50 -10.25 20.09
C ALA A 162 11.28 -10.75 20.88
N SER A 163 10.12 -10.94 20.24
CA SER A 163 8.93 -11.50 20.87
C SER A 163 9.17 -12.91 21.43
N LEU A 164 9.97 -13.73 20.75
CA LEU A 164 10.32 -15.06 21.23
C LEU A 164 11.23 -15.03 22.47
N ASP A 165 12.14 -14.07 22.55
CA ASP A 165 12.99 -13.89 23.74
C ASP A 165 12.21 -13.29 24.92
N GLU A 166 11.34 -12.30 24.65
CA GLU A 166 10.46 -11.67 25.63
C GLU A 166 9.53 -12.68 26.33
N ILE A 167 9.13 -13.78 25.68
CA ILE A 167 8.30 -14.84 26.32
C ILE A 167 8.96 -15.36 27.61
N LYS A 168 10.29 -15.48 27.64
CA LYS A 168 11.01 -15.96 28.83
C LYS A 168 11.01 -14.95 29.97
N GLU A 169 10.92 -13.66 29.64
CA GLU A 169 10.85 -12.57 30.63
C GLU A 169 9.42 -12.37 31.14
N VAL A 170 8.44 -12.56 30.25
CA VAL A 170 7.01 -12.54 30.55
C VAL A 170 6.62 -13.72 31.44
N LEU A 171 7.12 -14.91 31.17
CA LEU A 171 6.88 -16.08 32.02
C LEU A 171 7.88 -16.04 33.19
N LYS A 172 7.38 -16.07 34.43
CA LYS A 172 8.22 -16.24 35.62
C LYS A 172 8.67 -17.71 35.73
N LEU A 173 9.41 -18.19 34.73
CA LEU A 173 9.98 -19.53 34.77
C LEU A 173 11.04 -19.56 35.89
N PRO A 174 10.97 -20.53 36.82
CA PRO A 174 12.04 -20.69 37.80
C PRO A 174 13.36 -20.98 37.06
N PRO A 175 14.51 -20.47 37.56
CA PRO A 175 15.80 -20.72 36.93
C PRO A 175 16.16 -22.21 37.07
N GLY A 176 15.92 -22.99 36.01
CA GLY A 176 16.41 -24.37 35.84
C GLY A 176 15.78 -25.42 36.77
N GLY A 177 14.99 -26.33 36.18
CA GLY A 177 14.67 -27.65 36.73
C GLY A 177 15.07 -28.72 35.74
#